data_AF-A0A0N4V410-F1
#
_entry.id   AF-A0A0N4V410-F1
#
_cell.length_a   1.000
_cell.length_b   1.000
_cell.length_c   1.000
_cell.angle_alpha   90.00
_cell.angle_beta   90.00
_cell.angle_gamma   90.00
#
_symmetry.space_group_name_H-M   'P 1'
#
loop_
_entity.id
_entity.type
_entity.pdbx_description
1 polymer ?
#
loop_
_entity_poly.entity_id
_entity_poly.type
_entity_poly.pdbx_seq_one_letter_code
_entity_poly.pdbx_strand_id
1 'polypeptide(L)'
;MVVYILRNTLVKWPRNSWQNSVARTIFTKRKALTVPAPAVYQWKPPPDQKGHLKYERYWSNNGKYLPQVKVGDTFSRALFGRISETFELYPIYFLAGVYLVTLGTFLYVTTHTCDFNTSKKTWPVIRDKYWKYHTVLYDPTGKTHTRFPLMEQLLDEIEAASKQRREEDNERFKIEH
;
A
#
# COMPACT_ATOMS: atom_id res chain seq x y z
N MET A 1 20.60 -11.71 17.10
CA MET A 1 19.91 -12.87 17.74
C MET A 1 18.38 -12.86 17.57
N VAL A 2 17.73 -11.70 17.44
CA VAL A 2 16.25 -11.59 17.31
C VAL A 2 15.71 -11.98 15.91
N VAL A 3 16.52 -11.79 14.86
CA VAL A 3 16.14 -12.15 13.47
C VAL A 3 16.10 -13.67 13.22
N TYR A 4 16.83 -14.46 14.02
CA TYR A 4 16.85 -15.92 13.87
C TYR A 4 15.62 -16.61 14.49
N ILE A 5 14.98 -15.96 15.47
CA ILE A 5 13.80 -16.50 16.18
C ILE A 5 12.53 -16.32 15.33
N LEU A 6 12.43 -15.24 14.55
CA LEU A 6 11.28 -14.97 13.67
C LEU A 6 11.23 -15.84 12.40
N ARG A 7 12.35 -16.45 12.00
CA ARG A 7 12.40 -17.32 10.80
C ARG A 7 11.95 -18.75 11.08
N ASN A 8 11.88 -19.16 12.36
CA ASN A 8 11.58 -20.53 12.76
C ASN A 8 10.12 -20.75 13.22
N THR A 9 9.27 -19.72 13.17
CA THR A 9 7.85 -19.79 13.54
C THR A 9 6.91 -19.72 12.33
N LEU A 10 7.42 -20.00 11.12
CA LEU A 10 6.58 -20.21 9.94
C LEU A 10 5.86 -21.56 10.07
N VAL A 11 4.71 -21.53 10.74
CA VAL A 11 3.67 -22.54 10.65
C VAL A 11 3.42 -22.82 9.18
N LYS A 12 3.87 -23.98 8.70
CA LYS A 12 3.64 -24.45 7.33
C LYS A 12 2.14 -24.73 7.19
N TRP A 13 1.38 -23.73 6.76
CA TRP A 13 -0.02 -23.93 6.38
C TRP A 13 -0.05 -24.88 5.17
N PRO A 14 -0.80 -26.01 5.23
CA PRO A 14 -0.84 -26.95 4.11
C PRO A 14 -1.48 -26.25 2.90
N ARG A 15 -0.79 -26.30 1.76
CA ARG A 15 -1.17 -25.69 0.47
C ARG A 15 -2.62 -26.01 0.04
N ASN A 16 -3.15 -27.12 0.53
CA ASN A 16 -4.47 -27.66 0.20
C ASN A 16 -5.61 -26.99 0.98
N SER A 17 -5.34 -26.27 2.08
CA SER A 17 -6.39 -25.57 2.84
C SER A 17 -6.87 -24.29 2.13
N TRP A 18 -5.96 -23.61 1.42
CA TRP A 18 -6.26 -22.42 0.62
C TRP A 18 -7.09 -22.77 -0.61
N GLN A 19 -6.72 -23.82 -1.35
CA GLN A 19 -7.47 -24.24 -2.55
C GLN A 19 -8.91 -24.64 -2.21
N ASN A 20 -9.12 -25.37 -1.11
CA ASN A 20 -10.45 -25.79 -0.68
C ASN A 20 -11.31 -24.64 -0.12
N SER A 21 -10.70 -23.64 0.52
CA SER A 21 -11.41 -22.46 1.06
C SER A 21 -11.78 -21.46 -0.04
N VAL A 22 -10.90 -21.26 -1.02
CA VAL A 22 -11.13 -20.41 -2.20
C VAL A 22 -12.18 -21.04 -3.13
N ALA A 23 -12.12 -22.36 -3.36
CA ALA A 23 -13.14 -23.05 -4.14
C ALA A 23 -14.53 -22.95 -3.49
N ARG A 24 -14.64 -23.08 -2.16
CA ARG A 24 -15.93 -22.91 -1.46
C ARG A 24 -16.50 -21.49 -1.54
N THR A 25 -15.65 -20.46 -1.56
CA THR A 25 -16.11 -19.07 -1.63
C THR A 25 -16.53 -18.65 -3.05
N ILE A 26 -15.96 -19.26 -4.08
CA ILE A 26 -16.28 -18.96 -5.49
C ILE A 26 -17.50 -19.75 -5.98
N PHE A 27 -17.67 -21.02 -5.57
CA PHE A 27 -18.72 -21.91 -6.10
C PHE A 27 -19.97 -22.04 -5.22
N THR A 28 -20.04 -21.37 -4.07
CA THR A 28 -21.29 -21.33 -3.31
C THR A 28 -22.27 -20.35 -3.95
N LYS A 29 -23.31 -20.88 -4.62
CA LYS A 29 -24.47 -20.09 -5.01
C LYS A 29 -25.04 -19.43 -3.75
N ARG A 30 -24.91 -18.10 -3.64
CA ARG A 30 -25.57 -17.34 -2.56
C ARG A 30 -27.06 -17.64 -2.63
N LYS A 31 -27.65 -18.09 -1.52
CA LYS A 31 -29.11 -18.28 -1.43
C LYS A 31 -29.76 -16.94 -1.76
N ALA A 32 -30.74 -16.93 -2.66
CA ALA A 32 -31.49 -15.74 -2.98
C ALA A 32 -32.16 -15.21 -1.70
N LEU A 33 -31.87 -13.96 -1.37
CA LEU A 33 -32.45 -13.28 -0.21
C LEU A 33 -33.93 -13.03 -0.49
N THR A 34 -34.80 -13.33 0.47
CA THR A 34 -36.26 -13.16 0.30
C THR A 34 -36.77 -11.94 1.07
N VAL A 35 -37.89 -11.38 0.64
CA VAL A 35 -38.65 -10.39 1.43
C VAL A 35 -39.57 -11.18 2.36
N PRO A 36 -39.58 -10.90 3.68
CA PRO A 36 -40.49 -11.58 4.59
C PRO A 36 -41.95 -11.21 4.31
N ALA A 37 -42.86 -12.12 4.65
CA ALA A 37 -44.29 -11.89 4.57
C ALA A 37 -44.72 -10.67 5.42
N PRO A 38 -45.78 -9.96 5.03
CA PRO A 38 -46.30 -8.82 5.80
C PRO A 38 -46.72 -9.24 7.21
N ALA A 39 -46.74 -8.28 8.14
CA ALA A 39 -47.14 -8.54 9.52
C ALA A 39 -48.57 -9.07 9.59
N VAL A 40 -48.75 -10.17 10.33
CA VAL A 40 -50.06 -10.84 10.49
C VAL A 40 -51.09 -9.92 11.15
N TYR A 41 -50.64 -9.07 12.07
CA TYR A 41 -51.48 -8.13 12.80
C TYR A 41 -51.01 -6.71 12.55
N GLN A 42 -51.93 -5.86 12.09
CA GLN A 42 -51.75 -4.42 11.99
C GLN A 42 -52.66 -3.75 13.02
N TRP A 43 -52.10 -2.82 13.78
CA TRP A 43 -52.87 -2.06 14.75
C TRP A 43 -53.78 -1.10 13.99
N LYS A 44 -55.07 -1.13 14.33
CA LYS A 44 -56.03 -0.18 13.77
C LYS A 44 -55.79 1.19 14.42
N PRO A 45 -55.92 2.29 13.66
CA PRO A 45 -55.85 3.63 14.25
C PRO A 45 -56.94 3.79 15.34
N PRO A 46 -56.69 4.61 16.37
CA PRO A 46 -57.70 4.94 17.37
C PRO A 46 -58.96 5.50 16.69
N PRO A 47 -60.16 5.20 17.20
CA PRO A 47 -61.42 5.55 16.55
C PRO A 47 -61.63 7.07 16.35
N ASP A 48 -60.92 7.89 17.13
CA ASP A 48 -61.05 9.35 17.15
C ASP A 48 -60.10 10.06 16.15
N GLN A 49 -59.21 9.32 15.48
CA GLN A 49 -58.24 9.88 14.54
C GLN A 49 -58.37 9.23 13.15
N LYS A 50 -58.63 10.06 12.13
CA LYS A 50 -58.61 9.63 10.73
C LYS A 50 -57.14 9.55 10.26
N GLY A 51 -56.63 8.34 10.07
CA GLY A 51 -55.27 8.14 9.57
C GLY A 51 -55.01 6.70 9.08
N HIS A 52 -54.06 6.54 8.17
CA HIS A 52 -53.58 5.23 7.73
C HIS A 52 -52.31 4.89 8.49
N LEU A 53 -52.39 3.94 9.43
CA LEU A 53 -51.24 3.43 10.17
C LEU A 53 -50.72 2.15 9.50
N LYS A 54 -49.73 2.30 8.62
CA LYS A 54 -49.04 1.18 7.97
C LYS A 54 -47.64 1.04 8.57
N TYR A 55 -47.47 0.08 9.48
CA TYR A 55 -46.16 -0.30 10.01
C TYR A 55 -45.58 -1.42 9.15
N GLU A 56 -44.33 -1.28 8.71
CA GLU A 56 -43.59 -2.37 8.10
C GLU A 56 -42.62 -2.96 9.12
N ARG A 57 -42.51 -4.29 9.15
CA ARG A 57 -41.58 -4.99 10.05
C ARG A 57 -40.16 -4.62 9.68
N TYR A 58 -39.30 -4.26 10.63
CA TYR A 58 -37.87 -4.10 10.37
C TYR A 58 -37.12 -5.44 10.57
N TRP A 59 -36.31 -5.89 9.61
CA TRP A 59 -35.61 -7.19 9.66
C TRP A 59 -34.07 -7.10 9.48
N SER A 60 -33.47 -6.02 9.98
CA SER A 60 -32.05 -5.67 9.78
C SER A 60 -30.99 -6.70 10.18
N ASN A 61 -31.29 -7.68 11.02
CA ASN A 61 -30.29 -8.61 11.58
C ASN A 61 -30.46 -10.07 11.13
N ASN A 62 -31.26 -10.34 10.08
CA ASN A 62 -31.44 -11.69 9.55
C ASN A 62 -30.80 -11.81 8.15
N GLY A 63 -29.69 -12.53 8.05
CA GLY A 63 -28.99 -12.79 6.78
C GLY A 63 -29.76 -13.66 5.76
N LYS A 64 -30.98 -14.09 6.09
CA LYS A 64 -31.90 -14.79 5.19
C LYS A 64 -32.74 -13.82 4.35
N TYR A 65 -32.94 -12.60 4.83
CA TYR A 65 -33.81 -11.61 4.21
C TYR A 65 -32.99 -10.52 3.52
N LEU A 66 -33.59 -9.89 2.52
CA LEU A 66 -32.97 -8.76 1.83
C LEU A 66 -32.72 -7.61 2.82
N PRO A 67 -31.53 -6.99 2.88
CA PRO A 67 -31.31 -5.85 3.77
C PRO A 67 -32.29 -4.74 3.41
N GLN A 68 -33.01 -4.27 4.43
CA GLN A 68 -34.06 -3.25 4.30
C GLN A 68 -33.52 -1.82 4.20
N VAL A 69 -32.19 -1.68 4.28
CA VAL A 69 -31.48 -0.41 4.11
C VAL A 69 -31.82 0.11 2.73
N LYS A 70 -32.47 1.28 2.67
CA LYS A 70 -32.70 1.99 1.41
C LYS A 70 -31.38 2.07 0.67
N VAL A 71 -31.43 1.74 -0.61
CA VAL A 71 -30.27 1.63 -1.47
C VAL A 71 -29.71 3.04 -1.75
N GLY A 72 -28.97 3.58 -0.79
CA GLY A 72 -28.42 4.94 -0.77
C GLY A 72 -28.22 5.34 0.70
N ASP A 73 -27.03 5.52 1.26
CA ASP A 73 -25.78 5.99 0.67
C ASP A 73 -24.61 5.28 1.36
N THR A 74 -24.05 4.25 0.72
CA THR A 74 -22.72 3.78 1.16
C THR A 74 -21.68 4.70 0.55
N PHE A 75 -20.66 5.07 1.33
CA PHE A 75 -19.54 5.88 0.84
C PHE A 75 -18.93 5.30 -0.45
N SER A 76 -18.83 3.98 -0.54
CA SER A 76 -18.39 3.28 -1.74
C SER A 76 -19.28 3.49 -2.97
N ARG A 77 -20.60 3.61 -2.79
CA ARG A 77 -21.57 3.82 -3.86
C ARG A 77 -21.68 5.30 -4.24
N ALA A 78 -21.51 6.20 -3.26
CA ALA A 78 -21.41 7.63 -3.50
C ALA A 78 -20.16 7.96 -4.34
N LEU A 79 -19.01 7.34 -4.02
CA LEU A 79 -17.80 7.48 -4.83
C LEU A 79 -17.94 6.73 -6.17
N PHE A 80 -18.06 5.40 -6.14
CA PHE A 80 -17.85 4.60 -7.35
C PHE A 80 -19.13 4.19 -8.09
N GLY A 81 -20.31 4.34 -7.47
CA GLY A 81 -21.56 3.77 -7.98
C GLY A 81 -22.34 4.66 -8.93
N ARG A 82 -22.12 5.98 -8.91
CA ARG A 82 -22.86 6.99 -9.69
C ARG A 82 -21.93 8.02 -10.35
N ILE A 83 -20.76 7.58 -10.80
CA ILE A 83 -19.73 8.46 -11.37
C ILE A 83 -20.28 9.27 -12.57
N SER A 84 -21.18 8.70 -13.37
CA SER A 84 -21.78 9.37 -14.53
C SER A 84 -22.92 10.35 -14.18
N GLU A 85 -23.57 10.19 -13.02
CA GLU A 85 -24.76 10.98 -12.63
C GLU A 85 -24.36 12.18 -11.76
N THR A 86 -23.29 12.06 -10.98
CA THR A 86 -22.87 13.08 -10.02
C THR A 86 -21.70 13.91 -10.56
N PHE A 87 -22.01 14.97 -11.29
CA PHE A 87 -20.98 15.82 -11.92
C PHE A 87 -20.05 16.53 -10.94
N GLU A 88 -20.48 16.69 -9.68
CA GLU A 88 -19.69 17.30 -8.60
C GLU A 88 -18.45 16.49 -8.22
N LEU A 89 -18.41 15.19 -8.57
CA LEU A 89 -17.29 14.31 -8.23
C LEU A 89 -16.14 14.36 -9.25
N TYR A 90 -16.39 14.79 -10.49
CA TYR A 90 -15.33 14.89 -11.52
C TYR A 90 -14.13 15.74 -11.10
N PRO A 91 -14.28 16.95 -10.53
CA PRO A 91 -13.12 17.73 -10.09
C PRO A 91 -12.33 17.03 -8.98
N ILE A 92 -13.00 16.27 -8.10
CA ILE A 92 -12.34 15.50 -7.04
C ILE A 92 -11.52 14.35 -7.65
N TYR A 93 -12.09 13.63 -8.62
CA TYR A 93 -11.36 12.57 -9.32
C TYR A 93 -10.19 13.09 -10.14
N PHE A 94 -10.36 14.24 -10.80
CA PHE A 94 -9.28 14.91 -11.52
C PHE A 94 -8.14 15.30 -10.57
N LEU A 95 -8.46 15.95 -9.45
CA LEU A 95 -7.47 16.35 -8.46
C LEU A 95 -6.76 15.13 -7.85
N ALA A 96 -7.49 14.06 -7.54
CA ALA A 96 -6.92 12.80 -7.06
C ALA A 96 -5.98 12.17 -8.10
N GLY A 97 -6.35 12.21 -9.38
CA GLY A 97 -5.49 11.74 -10.48
C GLY A 97 -4.19 12.53 -10.59
N VAL A 98 -4.27 13.86 -10.62
CA VAL A 98 -3.09 14.74 -10.63
C VAL A 98 -2.22 14.51 -9.41
N TYR A 99 -2.82 14.35 -8.23
CA TYR A 99 -2.10 14.04 -7.00
C TYR A 99 -1.35 12.70 -7.09
N LEU A 100 -2.00 11.65 -7.59
CA LEU A 100 -1.34 10.34 -7.73
C LEU A 100 -0.20 10.37 -8.75
N VAL A 101 -0.35 11.12 -9.84
CA VAL A 101 0.73 11.29 -10.84
C VAL A 101 1.90 12.05 -10.23
N THR A 102 1.65 13.20 -9.61
CA THR A 102 2.72 14.01 -8.98
C THR A 102 3.42 13.25 -7.85
N LEU A 103 2.68 12.54 -7.01
CA LEU A 103 3.24 11.68 -5.96
C LEU A 103 4.03 10.51 -6.54
N GLY A 104 3.54 9.88 -7.61
CA GLY A 104 4.25 8.82 -8.33
C GLY A 104 5.58 9.31 -8.91
N THR A 105 5.57 10.48 -9.57
CA THR A 105 6.80 11.11 -10.09
C THR A 105 7.76 11.48 -8.98
N PHE A 106 7.25 12.01 -7.86
CA PHE A 106 8.06 12.37 -6.70
C PHE A 106 8.74 11.14 -6.07
N LEU A 107 8.01 10.05 -5.87
CA LEU A 107 8.56 8.79 -5.36
C LEU A 107 9.58 8.18 -6.34
N TYR A 108 9.29 8.24 -7.64
CA TYR A 108 10.22 7.78 -8.68
C TYR A 108 11.56 8.54 -8.61
N VAL A 109 11.52 9.88 -8.59
CA VAL A 109 12.72 10.72 -8.49
C VAL A 109 13.46 10.46 -7.16
N THR A 110 12.73 10.37 -6.05
CA THR A 110 13.33 10.18 -4.73
C THR A 110 14.05 8.84 -4.63
N THR A 111 13.43 7.76 -5.09
CA THR A 111 14.06 6.42 -5.08
C THR A 111 15.25 6.31 -6.02
N HIS A 112 15.26 7.07 -7.12
CA HIS A 112 16.40 7.12 -8.04
C HIS A 112 17.54 8.01 -7.55
N THR A 113 17.32 8.87 -6.56
CA THR A 113 18.35 9.80 -6.04
C THR A 113 18.88 9.34 -4.69
N CYS A 114 18.03 8.74 -3.85
CA CYS A 114 18.35 8.36 -2.48
C CYS A 114 18.46 6.84 -2.33
N ASP A 115 19.68 6.36 -2.12
CA ASP A 115 19.91 4.99 -1.64
C ASP A 115 19.56 4.91 -0.14
N PHE A 116 18.45 4.24 0.19
CA PHE A 116 17.99 4.01 1.56
C PHE A 116 18.78 2.91 2.31
N ASN A 117 19.84 2.35 1.71
CA ASN A 117 20.58 1.26 2.33
C ASN A 117 21.56 1.82 3.40
N THR A 118 21.31 1.48 4.67
CA THR A 118 21.99 2.02 5.87
C THR A 118 23.38 1.42 6.12
N SER A 119 23.88 0.57 5.22
CA SER A 119 25.26 0.06 5.33
C SER A 119 26.27 1.21 5.24
N LYS A 120 27.42 1.07 5.90
CA LYS A 120 28.51 2.05 5.83
C LYS A 120 28.81 2.29 4.35
N LYS A 121 28.64 3.54 3.90
CA LYS A 121 28.88 3.94 2.51
C LYS A 121 30.40 3.98 2.28
N THR A 122 31.00 2.84 1.98
CA THR A 122 32.41 2.73 1.61
C THR A 122 32.58 3.12 0.15
N TRP A 123 33.74 3.71 -0.21
CA TRP A 123 34.07 4.10 -1.57
C TRP A 123 33.76 3.06 -2.67
N PRO A 124 34.06 1.75 -2.56
CA PRO A 124 33.77 0.77 -3.62
C PRO A 124 32.28 0.64 -3.90
N VAL A 125 31.43 0.82 -2.88
CA VAL A 125 29.98 0.77 -3.03
C VAL A 125 29.47 2.04 -3.73
N ILE A 126 30.10 3.19 -3.46
CA ILE A 126 29.76 4.47 -4.08
C ILE A 126 30.27 4.53 -5.52
N ARG A 127 31.45 3.99 -5.81
CA ARG A 127 32.12 4.02 -7.11
C ARG A 127 31.23 3.49 -8.24
N ASP A 128 30.52 2.40 -7.99
CA ASP A 128 29.65 1.80 -9.01
C ASP A 128 28.34 2.57 -9.25
N LYS A 129 28.00 3.50 -8.36
CA LYS A 129 26.69 4.15 -8.31
C LYS A 129 26.72 5.66 -8.52
N TYR A 130 27.79 6.35 -8.14
CA TYR A 130 27.83 7.83 -8.07
C TYR A 130 27.46 8.52 -9.39
N TRP A 131 27.90 7.97 -10.52
CA TRP A 131 27.64 8.51 -11.86
C TRP A 131 26.25 8.13 -12.41
N LYS A 132 25.53 7.20 -11.76
CA LYS A 132 24.17 6.78 -12.15
C LYS A 132 23.10 7.66 -11.52
N TYR A 133 23.40 8.32 -10.41
CA TYR A 133 22.45 9.20 -9.74
C TYR A 133 22.25 10.49 -10.51
N HIS A 134 20.98 10.85 -10.73
CA HIS A 134 20.64 12.15 -11.30
C HIS A 134 20.99 13.24 -10.30
N THR A 135 21.92 14.11 -10.68
CA THR A 135 22.24 15.34 -9.94
C THR A 135 21.34 16.50 -10.35
N VAL A 136 20.84 16.47 -11.59
CA VAL A 136 19.94 17.47 -12.17
C VAL A 136 18.68 16.79 -12.68
N LEU A 137 17.52 17.44 -12.49
CA LEU A 137 16.22 16.92 -12.95
C LEU A 137 16.14 16.77 -14.48
N TYR A 138 16.89 17.59 -15.21
CA TYR A 138 16.91 17.60 -16.66
C TYR A 138 18.33 17.88 -17.17
N ASP A 139 18.98 16.84 -17.70
CA ASP A 139 20.25 16.96 -18.41
C ASP A 139 20.08 16.35 -19.83
N PRO A 140 19.77 17.18 -20.84
CA PRO A 140 19.60 16.71 -22.21
C PRO A 140 20.92 16.25 -22.84
N THR A 141 22.05 16.69 -22.29
CA THR A 141 23.39 16.38 -22.83
C THR A 141 24.02 15.16 -22.19
N GLY A 142 23.51 14.70 -21.05
CA GLY A 142 24.03 13.56 -20.29
C GLY A 142 25.45 13.78 -19.73
N LYS A 143 25.96 15.01 -19.75
CA LYS A 143 27.33 15.33 -19.32
C LYS A 143 27.52 15.20 -17.81
N THR A 144 26.45 15.29 -17.03
CA THR A 144 26.50 15.14 -15.57
C THR A 144 26.73 13.69 -15.12
N HIS A 145 26.54 12.71 -16.00
CA HIS A 145 26.64 11.27 -15.73
C HIS A 145 27.95 10.64 -16.26
N THR A 146 28.96 11.45 -16.55
CA THR A 146 30.25 10.93 -17.04
C THR A 146 31.15 10.51 -15.89
N ARG A 147 31.86 9.40 -16.07
CA ARG A 147 32.88 8.96 -15.11
C ARG A 147 34.14 9.80 -15.23
N PHE A 148 34.78 10.06 -14.09
CA PHE A 148 36.05 10.78 -14.02
C PHE A 148 37.18 9.81 -13.60
N PRO A 149 37.85 9.16 -14.56
CA PRO A 149 38.77 8.05 -14.26
C PRO A 149 39.95 8.46 -13.37
N LEU A 150 40.49 9.67 -13.57
CA LEU A 150 41.60 10.17 -12.77
C LEU A 150 41.22 10.38 -11.29
N MET A 151 40.03 10.93 -11.05
CA MET A 151 39.51 11.11 -9.70
C MET A 151 39.21 9.76 -9.03
N GLU A 152 38.69 8.79 -9.79
CA GLU A 152 38.47 7.44 -9.27
C GLU A 152 39.77 6.76 -8.83
N GLN A 153 40.82 6.87 -9.63
CA GLN A 153 42.15 6.33 -9.29
C GLN A 153 42.69 6.94 -7.99
N LEU A 154 42.61 8.26 -7.85
CA LEU A 154 43.03 8.96 -6.63
C LEU A 154 42.25 8.46 -5.40
N LEU A 155 40.93 8.29 -5.52
CA LEU A 155 40.09 7.83 -4.42
C LEU A 155 40.34 6.36 -4.06
N ASP A 156 40.67 5.51 -5.04
CA ASP A 156 41.09 4.13 -4.81
C ASP A 156 42.39 4.09 -3.99
N GLU A 157 43.37 4.94 -4.31
CA GLU A 157 44.63 5.04 -3.58
C GLU A 157 44.43 5.55 -2.15
N ILE A 158 43.60 6.58 -1.97
CA ILE A 158 43.25 7.11 -0.64
C ILE A 158 42.57 6.03 0.21
N GLU A 159 41.64 5.27 -0.38
CA GLU A 159 40.96 4.21 0.34
C GLU A 159 41.93 3.08 0.72
N ALA A 160 42.80 2.66 -0.19
CA ALA A 160 43.83 1.66 0.09
C ALA A 160 44.76 2.10 1.23
N ALA A 161 45.27 3.34 1.16
CA ALA A 161 46.10 3.92 2.22
C ALA A 161 45.36 4.01 3.57
N SER A 162 44.07 4.37 3.55
CA SER A 162 43.25 4.46 4.77
C SER A 162 43.02 3.10 5.43
N LYS A 163 42.85 2.02 4.64
CA LYS A 163 42.71 0.65 5.13
C LYS A 163 44.00 0.17 5.77
N GLN A 164 45.13 0.42 5.11
CA GLN A 164 46.45 0.04 5.60
C GLN A 164 46.76 0.69 6.96
N ARG A 165 46.55 2.01 7.10
CA ARG A 165 46.72 2.72 8.38
C ARG A 165 45.83 2.14 9.48
N ARG A 166 44.58 1.81 9.14
CA ARG A 166 43.65 1.22 10.09
C ARG A 166 44.07 -0.18 10.54
N GLU A 167 44.66 -0.97 9.65
CA GLU A 167 45.23 -2.28 9.98
C GLU A 167 46.42 -2.13 10.93
N GLU A 168 47.35 -1.21 10.64
CA GLU A 168 48.48 -0.89 11.52
C GLU A 168 48.02 -0.45 12.92
N ASP A 169 47.02 0.43 13.01
CA ASP A 169 46.44 0.87 14.29
C ASP A 169 45.80 -0.29 15.07
N ASN A 170 45.11 -1.20 14.38
CA ASN A 170 44.53 -2.39 15.01
C ASN A 170 45.62 -3.36 15.51
N GLU A 171 46.74 -3.48 14.81
CA GLU A 171 47.88 -4.30 15.25
C GLU A 171 48.54 -3.70 16.48
N ARG A 172 48.77 -2.38 16.50
CA ARG A 172 49.26 -1.67 17.69
C ARG A 172 48.37 -1.88 18.91
N PHE A 173 47.06 -1.75 18.73
CA PHE A 173 46.08 -1.96 19.80
C PHE A 173 46.12 -3.39 20.38
N LYS A 174 46.38 -4.41 19.55
CA LYS A 174 46.53 -5.81 20.00
C LYS A 174 47.85 -6.08 20.72
N ILE A 175 48.88 -5.26 20.53
CA ILE A 175 50.16 -5.39 21.24
C ILE A 175 50.07 -4.73 22.62
N GLU A 176 49.29 -3.65 22.73
CA GLU A 176 49.09 -2.88 23.97
C GLU A 176 48.09 -3.53 24.95
N HIS A 177 47.24 -4.44 24.49
CA HIS A 177 46.20 -5.13 25.27
C HIS A 177 46.35 -6.65 25.22
#